data_AF-A0A429SLX2-F1
#
_entry.id   AF-A0A429SLX2-F1
#
_cell.length_a   1.000
_cell.length_b   1.000
_cell.length_c   1.000
_cell.angle_alpha   90.00
_cell.angle_beta   90.00
_cell.angle_gamma   90.00
#
_symmetry.space_group_name_H-M   'P 1'
#
loop_
_entity.id
_entity.type
_entity.pdbx_description
1 polymer ?
#
loop_
_entity_poly.entity_id
_entity_poly.type
_entity_poly.pdbx_seq_one_letter_code
_entity_poly.pdbx_strand_id
1 'polypeptide(L)'
;MGDWHGGVLIGFDLETTGTEPGESRIVTAAVVEVRAGEVLGRRCWLADPGIPIPQQAAAIHGISTERAVAEGRPAREVAEEVAGALVGHWRRGAVVVAYNAAFDLTLLSAELARYGLPSLAERLGGPATGPVVDPLTIDRAVDRYRRGKRTLEAACAVYGVVLDRAHDAGADALAAVEVARAIAARHPQVAALSPDALHARQGAWHERWARDFQSYLRRQGAPDAVVDPAWPLRGAVPAPA
;
A
#
# COMPACT_ATOMS: atom_id res chain seq x y z
N MET A 1 17.86 1.60 -18.49
CA MET A 1 16.74 0.87 -19.13
C MET A 1 16.15 -0.05 -18.07
N GLY A 2 14.82 -0.16 -17.97
CA GLY A 2 14.11 -0.63 -16.78
C GLY A 2 14.46 -2.06 -16.32
N ASP A 3 15.15 -2.15 -15.19
CA ASP A 3 15.37 -3.38 -14.39
C ASP A 3 15.01 -3.10 -12.91
N TRP A 4 13.92 -2.36 -12.70
CA TRP A 4 13.48 -2.02 -11.35
C TRP A 4 13.05 -3.26 -10.57
N HIS A 5 12.60 -4.31 -11.26
CA HIS A 5 12.09 -5.55 -10.69
C HIS A 5 13.16 -6.59 -10.35
N GLY A 6 14.40 -6.42 -10.86
CA GLY A 6 15.59 -7.18 -10.45
C GLY A 6 16.38 -6.51 -9.32
N GLY A 7 16.19 -5.21 -9.11
CA GLY A 7 16.84 -4.42 -8.06
C GLY A 7 16.31 -4.66 -6.64
N VAL A 8 16.58 -3.72 -5.74
CA VAL A 8 16.04 -3.72 -4.37
C VAL A 8 14.61 -3.21 -4.38
N LEU A 9 13.68 -4.04 -3.94
CA LEU A 9 12.27 -3.73 -3.74
C LEU A 9 11.93 -3.80 -2.25
N ILE A 10 11.12 -2.86 -1.81
CA ILE A 10 10.71 -2.72 -0.41
C ILE A 10 9.22 -2.95 -0.34
N GLY A 11 8.80 -4.16 0.03
CA GLY A 11 7.41 -4.45 0.33
C GLY A 11 6.95 -3.64 1.53
N PHE A 12 5.77 -3.02 1.45
CA PHE A 12 5.14 -2.26 2.52
C PHE A 12 3.67 -2.61 2.59
N ASP A 13 3.16 -2.82 3.80
CA ASP A 13 1.78 -3.16 4.06
C ASP A 13 1.38 -2.75 5.49
N LEU A 14 0.10 -2.41 5.68
CA LEU A 14 -0.50 -2.08 6.96
C LEU A 14 -1.74 -2.96 7.21
N GLU A 15 -1.84 -3.50 8.43
CA GLU A 15 -3.12 -3.95 8.98
C GLU A 15 -3.71 -2.86 9.85
N THR A 16 -5.02 -2.64 9.76
CA THR A 16 -5.66 -1.42 10.26
C THR A 16 -6.97 -1.70 10.96
N THR A 17 -7.45 -0.72 11.72
CA THR A 17 -8.75 -0.81 12.40
C THR A 17 -9.95 -0.70 11.44
N GLY A 18 -9.75 -0.42 10.16
CA GLY A 18 -10.82 -0.12 9.21
C GLY A 18 -10.34 0.26 7.82
N THR A 19 -11.27 0.58 6.92
CA THR A 19 -11.02 0.78 5.49
C THR A 19 -11.01 2.24 5.03
N GLU A 20 -11.17 3.19 5.96
CA GLU A 20 -11.11 4.62 5.67
C GLU A 20 -9.79 5.20 6.21
N PRO A 21 -8.81 5.56 5.34
CA PRO A 21 -7.51 6.07 5.77
C PRO A 21 -7.55 7.25 6.73
N GLY A 22 -8.50 8.18 6.56
CA GLY A 22 -8.61 9.36 7.41
C GLY A 22 -9.05 9.07 8.85
N GLU A 23 -9.78 7.97 9.04
CA GLU A 23 -10.40 7.61 10.31
C GLU A 23 -9.70 6.44 11.01
N SER A 24 -9.10 5.54 10.25
CA SER A 24 -8.50 4.29 10.74
C SER A 24 -7.17 4.53 11.48
N ARG A 25 -6.74 3.52 12.23
CA ARG A 25 -5.45 3.48 12.94
C ARG A 25 -4.61 2.30 12.46
N ILE A 26 -3.29 2.44 12.55
CA ILE A 26 -2.35 1.34 12.30
C ILE A 26 -2.51 0.32 13.44
N VAL A 27 -2.65 -0.95 13.09
CA VAL A 27 -2.59 -2.09 14.01
C VAL A 27 -1.25 -2.79 13.84
N THR A 28 -0.92 -3.21 12.61
CA THR A 28 0.43 -3.69 12.29
C THR A 28 0.97 -3.00 11.06
N ALA A 29 2.29 -2.96 10.96
CA ALA A 29 2.98 -2.51 9.76
C ALA A 29 4.11 -3.49 9.45
N ALA A 30 4.44 -3.64 8.16
CA ALA A 30 5.61 -4.39 7.75
C ALA A 30 6.38 -3.68 6.65
N VAL A 31 7.70 -3.82 6.71
CA VAL A 31 8.63 -3.49 5.64
C VAL A 31 9.48 -4.73 5.36
N VAL A 32 9.50 -5.18 4.10
CA VAL A 32 10.25 -6.35 3.65
C VAL A 32 11.20 -5.94 2.54
N GLU A 33 12.50 -6.07 2.77
CA GLU A 33 13.53 -5.82 1.76
C GLU A 33 13.77 -7.09 0.94
N VAL A 34 13.61 -6.98 -0.38
CA VAL A 34 13.77 -8.09 -1.32
C VAL A 34 14.73 -7.66 -2.43
N ARG A 35 15.64 -8.54 -2.84
CA ARG A 35 16.49 -8.35 -4.02
C ARG A 35 16.49 -9.63 -4.84
N ALA A 36 16.18 -9.50 -6.13
CA ALA A 36 16.12 -10.66 -7.04
C ALA A 36 15.23 -11.83 -6.55
N GLY A 37 14.23 -11.56 -5.70
CA GLY A 37 13.34 -12.58 -5.12
C GLY A 37 13.82 -13.18 -3.80
N GLU A 38 14.99 -12.77 -3.31
CA GLU A 38 15.49 -13.16 -2.00
C GLU A 38 15.15 -12.10 -0.95
N VAL A 39 14.58 -12.54 0.18
CA VAL A 39 14.31 -11.67 1.33
C VAL A 39 15.62 -11.38 2.05
N LEU A 40 16.02 -10.12 2.09
CA LEU A 40 17.23 -9.64 2.76
C LEU A 40 16.97 -9.20 4.20
N GLY A 41 15.74 -8.76 4.49
CA GLY A 41 15.37 -8.29 5.81
C GLY A 41 13.88 -8.05 5.93
N ARG A 42 13.38 -8.14 7.16
CA ARG A 42 11.99 -7.88 7.51
C ARG A 42 11.95 -7.09 8.81
N ARG A 43 11.19 -6.00 8.82
CA ARG A 43 10.84 -5.25 10.02
C ARG A 43 9.33 -5.21 10.15
N CYS A 44 8.83 -5.55 11.32
CA CYS A 44 7.40 -5.52 11.63
C CYS A 44 7.16 -4.68 12.88
N TRP A 45 6.00 -4.06 12.93
CA TRP A 45 5.53 -3.28 14.07
C TRP A 45 4.15 -3.76 14.46
N LEU A 46 3.89 -3.76 15.76
CA LEU A 46 2.56 -3.86 16.35
C LEU A 46 2.32 -2.55 17.11
N ALA A 47 1.23 -1.88 16.81
CA ALA A 47 0.81 -0.66 17.48
C ALA A 47 -0.36 -0.96 18.43
N ASP A 48 -0.38 -0.28 19.57
CA ASP A 48 -1.63 0.00 20.26
C ASP A 48 -2.32 1.16 19.51
N PRO A 49 -3.43 0.91 18.80
CA PRO A 49 -4.10 1.94 18.00
C PRO A 49 -4.80 3.01 18.85
N GLY A 50 -4.92 2.83 20.17
CA GLY A 50 -5.59 3.75 21.09
C GLY A 50 -7.11 3.81 20.91
N ILE A 51 -7.68 2.97 20.05
CA ILE A 51 -9.13 2.78 19.84
C ILE A 51 -9.44 1.28 19.74
N PRO A 52 -10.69 0.85 20.01
CA PRO A 52 -11.07 -0.54 19.81
C PRO A 52 -10.87 -0.99 18.35
N ILE A 53 -10.24 -2.14 18.16
CA ILE A 53 -10.16 -2.82 16.86
C ILE A 53 -11.52 -3.49 16.62
N PRO A 54 -12.26 -3.13 15.55
CA PRO A 54 -13.52 -3.79 15.24
C PRO A 54 -13.35 -5.29 15.04
N GLN A 55 -14.31 -6.09 15.52
CA GLN A 55 -14.25 -7.55 15.45
C GLN A 55 -14.05 -8.07 14.01
N GLN A 56 -14.61 -7.38 13.02
CA GLN A 56 -14.45 -7.73 11.60
C GLN A 56 -13.00 -7.57 11.14
N ALA A 57 -12.32 -6.49 11.53
CA ALA A 57 -10.90 -6.29 11.23
C ALA A 57 -10.04 -7.32 11.97
N ALA A 58 -10.29 -7.51 13.28
CA ALA A 58 -9.59 -8.51 14.08
C ALA A 58 -9.76 -9.94 13.53
N ALA A 59 -10.92 -10.28 12.96
CA ALA A 59 -11.16 -11.58 12.34
C ALA A 59 -10.41 -11.77 11.01
N ILE A 60 -10.04 -10.67 10.33
CA ILE A 60 -9.27 -10.68 9.09
C ILE A 60 -7.78 -10.87 9.40
N HIS A 61 -7.20 -9.96 10.19
CA HIS A 61 -5.74 -9.93 10.43
C HIS A 61 -5.29 -10.63 11.73
N GLY A 62 -6.23 -11.16 12.53
CA GLY A 62 -5.92 -11.97 13.71
C GLY A 62 -5.35 -11.21 14.92
N ILE A 63 -5.49 -9.89 14.99
CA ILE A 63 -5.05 -9.07 16.12
C ILE A 63 -6.27 -8.51 16.85
N SER A 64 -6.48 -8.93 18.10
CA SER A 64 -7.54 -8.37 18.94
C SER A 64 -7.11 -7.06 19.60
N THR A 65 -8.07 -6.27 20.07
CA THR A 65 -7.80 -5.05 20.85
C THR A 65 -6.94 -5.37 22.07
N GLU A 66 -7.27 -6.45 22.79
CA GLU A 66 -6.56 -6.85 24.00
C GLU A 66 -5.09 -7.17 23.70
N ARG A 67 -4.83 -7.87 22.59
CA ARG A 67 -3.46 -8.18 22.16
C ARG A 67 -2.71 -6.91 21.75
N ALA A 68 -3.33 -6.04 20.95
CA ALA A 68 -2.71 -4.80 20.50
C ALA A 68 -2.35 -3.88 21.69
N VAL A 69 -3.22 -3.78 22.70
CA VAL A 69 -2.95 -3.00 23.92
C VAL A 69 -1.84 -3.64 24.77
N ALA A 70 -1.83 -4.97 24.89
CA ALA A 70 -0.87 -5.67 25.75
C ALA A 70 0.55 -5.76 25.15
N GLU A 71 0.65 -5.94 23.82
CA GLU A 71 1.90 -6.23 23.13
C GLU A 71 2.36 -5.07 22.21
N GLY A 72 1.45 -4.17 21.86
CA GLY A 72 1.70 -3.09 20.92
C GLY A 72 2.48 -1.93 21.53
N ARG A 73 3.18 -1.21 20.66
CA ARG A 73 3.88 0.03 21.00
C ARG A 73 2.99 1.24 20.78
N PRO A 74 3.31 2.42 21.37
CA PRO A 74 2.55 3.63 21.10
C PRO A 74 2.47 3.93 19.60
N ALA A 75 1.26 4.08 19.07
CA ALA A 75 1.03 4.28 17.63
C ALA A 75 1.84 5.46 17.05
N ARG A 76 2.05 6.54 17.83
CA ARG A 76 2.94 7.66 17.44
C ARG A 76 4.36 7.20 17.11
N GLU A 77 4.95 6.34 17.95
CA GLU A 77 6.31 5.82 17.72
C GLU A 77 6.35 4.89 16.52
N VAL A 78 5.32 4.05 16.36
CA VAL A 78 5.21 3.15 15.21
C VAL A 78 5.11 3.94 13.91
N ALA A 79 4.25 4.96 13.84
CA ALA A 79 4.11 5.82 12.66
C ALA A 79 5.43 6.54 12.31
N GLU A 80 6.13 7.09 13.32
CA GLU A 80 7.44 7.73 13.15
C GLU A 80 8.47 6.74 12.56
N GLU A 81 8.56 5.53 13.11
CA GLU A 81 9.52 4.52 12.69
C GLU A 81 9.22 3.96 11.30
N VAL A 82 7.95 3.71 10.97
CA VAL A 82 7.52 3.25 9.65
C VAL A 82 7.85 4.31 8.60
N ALA A 83 7.49 5.58 8.84
CA ALA A 83 7.83 6.68 7.95
C ALA A 83 9.34 6.84 7.79
N GLY A 84 10.10 6.73 8.89
CA GLY A 84 11.56 6.75 8.87
C GLY A 84 12.16 5.60 8.04
N ALA A 85 11.59 4.40 8.13
CA ALA A 85 12.01 3.25 7.33
C ALA A 85 11.79 3.50 5.84
N LEU A 86 10.56 3.86 5.42
CA LEU A 86 10.23 4.12 4.02
C LEU A 86 11.08 5.24 3.42
N VAL A 87 11.21 6.37 4.12
CA VAL A 87 12.06 7.50 3.69
C VAL A 87 13.52 7.08 3.60
N GLY A 88 14.03 6.30 4.56
CA GLY A 88 15.38 5.77 4.52
C GLY A 88 15.64 4.93 3.27
N HIS A 89 14.69 4.08 2.89
CA HIS A 89 14.77 3.28 1.67
C HIS A 89 14.69 4.14 0.40
N TRP A 90 13.77 5.09 0.30
CA TRP A 90 13.68 6.01 -0.83
C TRP A 90 14.96 6.84 -1.02
N ARG A 91 15.56 7.33 0.06
CA ARG A 91 16.84 8.07 0.01
C ARG A 91 18.01 7.21 -0.50
N ARG A 92 17.92 5.89 -0.39
CA ARG A 92 18.88 4.94 -0.98
C ARG A 92 18.54 4.52 -2.41
N GLY A 93 17.51 5.13 -3.01
CA GLY A 93 17.06 4.84 -4.37
C GLY A 93 16.23 3.57 -4.52
N ALA A 94 15.73 3.00 -3.42
CA ALA A 94 14.88 1.81 -3.47
C ALA A 94 13.44 2.16 -3.91
N VAL A 95 12.75 1.16 -4.46
CA VAL A 95 11.34 1.27 -4.85
C VAL A 95 10.47 0.64 -3.77
N VAL A 96 9.47 1.37 -3.29
CA VAL A 96 8.48 0.82 -2.35
C VAL A 96 7.35 0.15 -3.12
N VAL A 97 6.98 -1.06 -2.74
CA VAL A 97 5.91 -1.85 -3.33
C VAL A 97 4.81 -2.04 -2.29
N ALA A 98 3.58 -1.62 -2.61
CA ALA A 98 2.42 -1.83 -1.73
C ALA A 98 1.18 -2.16 -2.58
N TYR A 99 0.42 -3.18 -2.20
CA TYR A 99 -0.76 -3.60 -2.95
C TYR A 99 -1.95 -2.74 -2.54
N ASN A 100 -2.44 -1.88 -3.45
CA ASN A 100 -3.34 -0.75 -3.12
C ASN A 100 -2.63 0.37 -2.33
N ALA A 101 -1.44 0.76 -2.78
CA ALA A 101 -0.59 1.77 -2.13
C ALA A 101 -1.31 3.08 -1.74
N ALA A 102 -2.35 3.47 -2.48
CA ALA A 102 -3.19 4.64 -2.17
C ALA A 102 -3.93 4.55 -0.83
N PHE A 103 -4.09 3.34 -0.27
CA PHE A 103 -4.64 3.15 1.06
C PHE A 103 -3.56 3.31 2.13
N ASP A 104 -2.51 2.48 2.08
CA ASP A 104 -1.50 2.42 3.14
C ASP A 104 -0.73 3.73 3.31
N LEU A 105 -0.32 4.36 2.19
CA LEU A 105 0.45 5.61 2.23
C LEU A 105 -0.40 6.78 2.70
N THR A 106 -1.69 6.82 2.34
CA THR A 106 -2.61 7.83 2.87
C THR A 106 -2.85 7.61 4.35
N LEU A 107 -3.05 6.38 4.81
CA LEU A 107 -3.28 6.11 6.23
C LEU A 107 -2.05 6.46 7.07
N LEU A 108 -0.85 6.09 6.62
CA LEU A 108 0.40 6.51 7.25
C LEU A 108 0.50 8.04 7.28
N SER A 109 0.15 8.73 6.19
CA SER A 109 0.15 10.19 6.16
C SER A 109 -0.86 10.81 7.15
N ALA A 110 -2.04 10.21 7.29
CA ALA A 110 -3.04 10.63 8.26
C ALA A 110 -2.56 10.41 9.71
N GLU A 111 -1.89 9.29 10.00
CA GLU A 111 -1.27 9.03 11.31
C GLU A 111 -0.15 10.02 11.63
N LEU A 112 0.73 10.33 10.66
CA LEU A 112 1.77 11.35 10.85
C LEU A 112 1.15 12.71 11.19
N ALA A 113 0.14 13.14 10.43
CA ALA A 113 -0.58 14.38 10.69
C ALA A 113 -1.27 14.38 12.08
N ARG A 114 -1.93 13.26 12.42
CA ARG A 114 -2.62 13.06 13.71
C ARG A 114 -1.71 13.23 14.92
N TYR A 115 -0.44 12.87 14.79
CA TYR A 115 0.56 12.99 15.85
C TYR A 115 1.47 14.21 15.73
N GLY A 116 1.20 15.12 14.79
CA GLY A 116 2.04 16.30 14.54
C GLY A 116 3.48 15.94 14.13
N LEU A 117 3.65 14.80 13.46
CA LEU A 117 4.93 14.33 12.96
C LEU A 117 5.18 14.87 11.54
N PRO A 118 6.45 15.06 11.13
CA PRO A 118 6.76 15.43 9.75
C PRO A 118 6.17 14.43 8.76
N SER A 119 5.51 14.96 7.72
CA SER A 119 5.01 14.21 6.58
C SER A 119 6.13 13.52 5.80
N LEU A 120 5.77 12.54 4.96
CA LEU A 120 6.73 11.88 4.06
C LEU A 120 7.43 12.90 3.15
N ALA A 121 6.70 13.90 2.65
CA ALA A 121 7.22 14.97 1.81
C ALA A 121 8.26 15.84 2.53
N GLU A 122 7.96 16.28 3.75
CA GLU A 122 8.88 17.08 4.57
C GLU A 122 10.15 16.29 4.90
N ARG A 123 10.01 15.00 5.20
CA ARG A 123 11.15 14.11 5.43
C ARG A 123 12.00 13.93 4.17
N LEU A 124 11.39 13.86 2.99
CA LEU A 124 12.12 13.73 1.73
C LEU A 124 12.75 15.06 1.29
N GLY A 125 12.21 16.20 1.73
CA GLY A 125 12.63 17.53 1.28
C GLY A 125 12.29 17.79 -0.19
N GLY A 126 11.23 17.16 -0.70
CA GLY A 126 10.90 17.20 -2.12
C GLY A 126 9.54 16.58 -2.44
N PRO A 127 9.49 15.50 -3.25
CA PRO A 127 8.23 14.90 -3.68
C PRO A 127 7.41 14.35 -2.51
N ALA A 128 6.10 14.21 -2.72
CA ALA A 128 5.18 13.72 -1.67
C ALA A 128 5.52 12.31 -1.17
N THR A 129 6.10 11.49 -2.05
CA THR A 129 6.65 10.15 -1.77
C THR A 129 7.85 9.90 -2.69
N GLY A 130 8.62 8.84 -2.45
CA GLY A 130 9.57 8.34 -3.46
C GLY A 130 8.89 7.45 -4.51
N PRO A 131 9.65 6.73 -5.35
CA PRO A 131 9.07 5.78 -6.30
C PRO A 131 8.24 4.71 -5.59
N VAL A 132 7.05 4.46 -6.13
CA VAL A 132 6.06 3.51 -5.60
C VAL A 132 5.61 2.63 -6.76
N VAL A 133 5.50 1.33 -6.49
CA VAL A 133 4.91 0.34 -7.39
C VAL A 133 3.73 -0.30 -6.68
N ASP A 134 2.58 -0.25 -7.33
CA ASP A 134 1.30 -0.75 -6.85
C ASP A 134 0.79 -1.83 -7.82
N PRO A 135 0.98 -3.12 -7.49
CA PRO A 135 0.58 -4.20 -8.37
C PRO A 135 -0.92 -4.18 -8.72
N LEU A 136 -1.78 -3.67 -7.83
CA LEU A 136 -3.22 -3.54 -8.11
C LEU A 136 -3.47 -2.57 -9.27
N THR A 137 -2.83 -1.41 -9.20
CA THR A 137 -2.97 -0.36 -10.22
C THR A 137 -2.42 -0.85 -11.56
N ILE A 138 -1.29 -1.56 -11.56
CA ILE A 138 -0.70 -2.11 -12.78
C ILE A 138 -1.60 -3.22 -13.35
N ASP A 139 -2.03 -4.19 -12.54
CA ASP A 139 -2.89 -5.32 -12.95
C ASP A 139 -4.20 -4.83 -13.60
N ARG A 140 -4.82 -3.78 -13.04
CA ARG A 140 -6.01 -3.14 -13.64
C ARG A 140 -5.73 -2.47 -14.98
N ALA A 141 -4.52 -1.96 -15.17
CA ALA A 141 -4.14 -1.26 -16.40
C ALA A 141 -3.75 -2.23 -17.53
N VAL A 142 -2.98 -3.26 -17.22
CA VAL A 142 -2.46 -4.21 -18.22
C VAL A 142 -3.49 -5.27 -18.61
N ASP A 143 -4.40 -5.62 -17.71
CA ASP A 143 -5.53 -6.51 -17.99
C ASP A 143 -6.82 -5.91 -17.45
N ARG A 144 -7.35 -4.91 -18.15
CA ARG A 144 -8.56 -4.17 -17.76
C ARG A 144 -9.81 -5.05 -17.61
N TYR A 145 -9.92 -6.12 -18.41
CA TYR A 145 -11.13 -6.94 -18.50
C TYR A 145 -11.01 -8.30 -17.80
N ARG A 146 -9.91 -8.54 -17.06
CA ARG A 146 -9.74 -9.74 -16.23
C ARG A 146 -10.99 -10.00 -15.39
N ARG A 147 -11.50 -11.23 -15.48
CA ARG A 147 -12.60 -11.69 -14.64
C ARG A 147 -12.12 -11.94 -13.21
N GLY A 148 -13.05 -11.89 -12.26
CA GLY A 148 -12.81 -12.19 -10.86
C GLY A 148 -12.36 -10.97 -10.03
N LYS A 149 -12.01 -11.25 -8.77
CA LYS A 149 -11.59 -10.23 -7.81
C LYS A 149 -10.20 -9.67 -8.15
N ARG A 150 -9.93 -8.49 -7.58
CA ARG A 150 -8.65 -7.78 -7.65
C ARG A 150 -7.98 -7.66 -6.28
N THR A 151 -8.31 -8.54 -5.33
CA THR A 151 -7.60 -8.61 -4.04
C THR A 151 -6.19 -9.16 -4.24
N LEU A 152 -5.31 -8.99 -3.25
CA LEU A 152 -3.94 -9.50 -3.32
C LEU A 152 -3.92 -11.01 -3.53
N GLU A 153 -4.77 -11.77 -2.85
CA GLU A 153 -4.86 -13.23 -3.00
C GLU A 153 -5.29 -13.62 -4.41
N ALA A 154 -6.24 -12.88 -5.00
CA ALA A 154 -6.67 -13.11 -6.37
C ALA A 154 -5.57 -12.77 -7.38
N ALA A 155 -4.77 -11.73 -7.13
CA ALA A 155 -3.60 -11.42 -7.94
C ALA A 155 -2.52 -12.50 -7.79
N CYS A 156 -2.25 -12.95 -6.57
CA CYS A 156 -1.30 -14.04 -6.31
C CYS A 156 -1.65 -15.30 -7.13
N ALA A 157 -2.92 -15.70 -7.13
CA ALA A 157 -3.39 -16.82 -7.94
C ALA A 157 -3.19 -16.61 -9.46
N VAL A 158 -3.41 -15.39 -9.96
CA VAL A 158 -3.22 -15.05 -11.39
C VAL A 158 -1.74 -15.03 -11.80
N TYR A 159 -0.88 -14.57 -10.91
CA TYR A 159 0.55 -14.38 -11.19
C TYR A 159 1.42 -15.56 -10.73
N GLY A 160 0.84 -16.57 -10.09
CA GLY A 160 1.55 -17.77 -9.62
C GLY A 160 2.40 -17.52 -8.38
N VAL A 161 1.99 -16.55 -7.54
CA VAL A 161 2.65 -16.23 -6.28
C VAL A 161 1.96 -16.99 -5.15
N VAL A 162 2.75 -17.57 -4.25
CA VAL A 162 2.24 -18.26 -3.07
C VAL A 162 2.01 -17.23 -1.95
N LEU A 163 0.83 -17.28 -1.35
CA LEU A 163 0.46 -16.46 -0.19
C LEU A 163 -0.02 -17.38 0.94
N ASP A 164 0.87 -17.69 1.87
CA ASP A 164 0.61 -18.69 2.93
C ASP A 164 -0.17 -18.13 4.12
N ARG A 165 -0.02 -16.84 4.42
CA ARG A 165 -0.65 -16.16 5.55
C ARG A 165 -1.23 -14.83 5.12
N ALA A 166 -2.32 -14.87 4.35
CA ALA A 166 -3.06 -13.66 3.98
C ALA A 166 -3.45 -12.87 5.23
N HIS A 167 -3.39 -11.54 5.15
CA HIS A 167 -3.68 -10.62 6.26
C HIS A 167 -2.65 -10.66 7.42
N ASP A 168 -1.44 -11.14 7.12
CA ASP A 168 -0.24 -10.85 7.91
C ASP A 168 0.58 -9.82 7.14
N ALA A 169 0.75 -8.61 7.69
CA ALA A 169 1.34 -7.49 6.97
C ALA A 169 2.66 -7.83 6.25
N GLY A 170 3.54 -8.64 6.86
CA GLY A 170 4.80 -8.96 6.19
C GLY A 170 4.70 -10.09 5.16
N ALA A 171 3.71 -11.00 5.28
CA ALA A 171 3.40 -11.93 4.20
C ALA A 171 2.77 -11.18 3.01
N ASP A 172 1.86 -10.25 3.27
CA ASP A 172 1.19 -9.45 2.24
C ASP A 172 2.16 -8.47 1.57
N ALA A 173 3.06 -7.82 2.32
CA ALA A 173 4.14 -7.00 1.78
C ALA A 173 5.09 -7.79 0.85
N LEU A 174 5.46 -9.02 1.23
CA LEU A 174 6.28 -9.89 0.39
C LEU A 174 5.53 -10.32 -0.88
N ALA A 175 4.27 -10.74 -0.73
CA ALA A 175 3.44 -11.13 -1.85
C ALA A 175 3.21 -9.96 -2.83
N ALA A 176 3.04 -8.73 -2.34
CA ALA A 176 2.96 -7.54 -3.18
C ALA A 176 4.23 -7.36 -4.04
N VAL A 177 5.41 -7.55 -3.46
CA VAL A 177 6.70 -7.53 -4.20
C VAL A 177 6.73 -8.62 -5.26
N GLU A 178 6.43 -9.87 -4.90
CA GLU A 178 6.49 -10.99 -5.84
C GLU A 178 5.46 -10.84 -6.97
N VAL A 179 4.26 -10.32 -6.69
CA VAL A 179 3.27 -9.99 -7.73
C VAL A 179 3.80 -8.87 -8.63
N ALA A 180 4.42 -7.82 -8.10
CA ALA A 180 5.03 -6.76 -8.92
C ALA A 180 6.08 -7.33 -9.89
N ARG A 181 6.95 -8.22 -9.40
CA ARG A 181 7.98 -8.88 -10.20
C ARG A 181 7.37 -9.78 -11.26
N ALA A 182 6.35 -10.56 -10.91
CA ALA A 182 5.66 -11.44 -11.85
C ALA A 182 4.90 -10.67 -12.94
N ILE A 183 4.29 -9.52 -12.59
CA ILE A 183 3.69 -8.59 -13.56
C ILE A 183 4.77 -8.08 -14.52
N ALA A 184 5.92 -7.61 -14.02
CA ALA A 184 7.00 -7.11 -14.85
C ALA A 184 7.52 -8.20 -15.82
N ALA A 185 7.73 -9.42 -15.32
CA ALA A 185 8.17 -10.56 -16.13
C ALA A 185 7.17 -10.91 -17.25
N ARG A 186 5.87 -10.78 -16.99
CA ARG A 186 4.79 -11.08 -17.94
C ARG A 186 4.51 -9.92 -18.92
N HIS A 187 4.83 -8.69 -18.55
CA HIS A 187 4.46 -7.49 -19.29
C HIS A 187 5.71 -6.61 -19.58
N PRO A 188 6.43 -6.85 -20.69
CA PRO A 188 7.66 -6.15 -21.03
C PRO A 188 7.53 -4.61 -21.07
N GLN A 189 6.35 -4.09 -21.43
CA GLN A 189 6.08 -2.66 -21.44
C GLN A 189 6.05 -2.03 -20.04
N VAL A 190 5.77 -2.81 -18.99
CA VAL A 190 5.87 -2.38 -17.59
C VAL A 190 7.30 -2.50 -17.11
N ALA A 191 7.97 -3.62 -17.42
CA ALA A 191 9.37 -3.84 -17.07
C ALA A 191 10.30 -2.76 -17.64
N ALA A 192 10.07 -2.32 -18.87
CA ALA A 192 10.92 -1.35 -19.57
C ALA A 192 10.94 0.06 -18.97
N LEU A 193 9.94 0.42 -18.14
CA LEU A 193 9.83 1.74 -17.52
C LEU A 193 10.90 1.93 -16.43
N SER A 194 11.37 3.17 -16.23
CA SER A 194 12.11 3.51 -15.01
C SER A 194 11.15 3.56 -13.81
N PRO A 195 11.64 3.45 -12.56
CA PRO A 195 10.79 3.60 -11.37
C PRO A 195 9.96 4.89 -11.37
N ASP A 196 10.56 6.04 -11.70
CA ASP A 196 9.85 7.33 -11.75
C ASP A 196 8.78 7.35 -12.85
N ALA A 197 9.09 6.82 -14.04
CA ALA A 197 8.14 6.74 -15.14
C ALA A 197 6.98 5.79 -14.82
N LEU A 198 7.26 4.67 -14.14
CA LEU A 198 6.25 3.71 -13.71
C LEU A 198 5.37 4.31 -12.59
N HIS A 199 5.96 5.01 -11.61
CA HIS A 199 5.22 5.77 -10.60
C HIS A 199 4.26 6.77 -11.26
N ALA A 200 4.77 7.65 -12.13
CA ALA A 200 3.93 8.65 -12.80
C ALA A 200 2.82 8.01 -13.67
N ARG A 201 3.14 6.90 -14.33
CA ARG A 201 2.19 6.17 -15.18
C ARG A 201 1.06 5.54 -14.38
N GLN A 202 1.34 5.02 -13.18
CA GLN A 202 0.34 4.47 -12.29
C GLN A 202 -0.67 5.52 -11.83
N GLY A 203 -0.23 6.75 -11.56
CA GLY A 203 -1.15 7.86 -11.28
C GLY A 203 -2.18 8.06 -12.40
N ALA A 204 -1.73 8.13 -13.65
CA ALA A 204 -2.62 8.27 -14.81
C ALA A 204 -3.51 7.04 -15.07
N TRP A 205 -3.05 5.83 -14.70
CA TRP A 205 -3.85 4.61 -14.77
C TRP A 205 -4.94 4.58 -13.70
N HIS A 206 -4.58 4.92 -12.45
CA HIS A 206 -5.50 4.98 -11.33
C HIS A 206 -6.58 6.04 -11.55
N GLU A 207 -6.20 7.25 -11.99
CA GLU A 207 -7.17 8.31 -12.32
C GLU A 207 -8.21 7.84 -13.36
N ARG A 208 -7.76 7.17 -14.41
CA ARG A 208 -8.64 6.63 -15.46
C ARG A 208 -9.56 5.57 -14.89
N TRP A 209 -9.02 4.64 -14.10
CA TRP A 209 -9.82 3.60 -13.44
C TRP A 209 -10.87 4.22 -12.51
N ALA A 210 -10.48 5.19 -11.68
CA ALA A 210 -11.36 5.85 -10.72
C ALA A 210 -12.53 6.53 -11.42
N ARG A 211 -12.27 7.29 -12.50
CA ARG A 211 -13.32 7.93 -13.31
C ARG A 211 -14.28 6.90 -13.92
N ASP A 212 -13.74 5.86 -14.56
CA ASP A 212 -14.56 4.86 -15.23
C ASP A 212 -15.40 4.05 -14.22
N PHE A 213 -14.83 3.74 -13.06
CA PHE A 213 -15.51 3.04 -11.98
C PHE A 213 -16.59 3.91 -11.32
N GLN A 214 -16.32 5.20 -11.10
CA GLN A 214 -17.32 6.15 -10.63
C GLN A 214 -18.50 6.24 -11.60
N SER A 215 -18.24 6.40 -12.90
CA SER A 215 -19.31 6.40 -13.92
C SER A 215 -20.09 5.08 -13.95
N TYR A 216 -19.43 3.95 -13.70
CA TYR A 216 -20.12 2.68 -13.54
C TYR A 216 -21.03 2.64 -12.31
N LEU A 217 -20.54 3.01 -11.12
CA LEU A 217 -21.33 3.04 -9.88
C LEU A 217 -22.58 3.93 -10.00
N ARG A 218 -22.43 5.10 -10.61
CA ARG A 218 -23.56 6.01 -10.88
C ARG A 218 -24.63 5.38 -11.78
N ARG A 219 -24.21 4.62 -12.79
CA ARG A 219 -25.14 3.84 -13.64
C ARG A 219 -25.76 2.65 -12.92
N GLN A 220 -25.14 2.14 -11.86
CA GLN A 220 -25.65 1.03 -11.05
C GLN A 220 -26.51 1.49 -9.86
N GLY A 221 -26.93 2.76 -9.82
CA GLY A 221 -27.86 3.26 -8.81
C GLY A 221 -27.22 3.99 -7.62
N ALA A 222 -25.92 4.35 -7.70
CA ALA A 222 -25.26 5.22 -6.73
C ALA A 222 -24.93 6.58 -7.36
N PRO A 223 -25.91 7.47 -7.61
CA PRO A 223 -25.73 8.71 -8.38
C PRO A 223 -24.69 9.66 -7.77
N ASP A 224 -24.56 9.66 -6.44
CA ASP A 224 -23.63 10.50 -5.69
C ASP A 224 -22.28 9.82 -5.43
N ALA A 225 -22.02 8.66 -6.05
CA ALA A 225 -20.73 7.98 -5.88
C ALA A 225 -19.57 8.90 -6.27
N VAL A 226 -18.57 8.97 -5.39
CA VAL A 226 -17.30 9.65 -5.59
C VAL A 226 -16.19 8.62 -5.41
N VAL A 227 -15.29 8.53 -6.39
CA VAL A 227 -14.09 7.70 -6.31
C VAL A 227 -12.90 8.62 -6.43
N ASP A 228 -12.04 8.63 -5.42
CA ASP A 228 -10.85 9.50 -5.40
C ASP A 228 -9.88 9.12 -6.55
N PRO A 229 -9.59 10.06 -7.47
CA PRO A 229 -8.65 9.83 -8.56
C PRO A 229 -7.18 9.94 -8.16
N ALA A 230 -6.86 10.37 -6.95
CA ALA A 230 -5.50 10.63 -6.50
C ALA A 230 -4.77 9.34 -6.12
N TRP A 231 -3.48 9.30 -6.48
CA TRP A 231 -2.55 8.20 -6.22
C TRP A 231 -1.11 8.77 -6.22
N PRO A 232 -0.19 8.28 -5.37
CA PRO A 232 -0.37 7.23 -4.37
C PRO A 232 -0.87 7.77 -3.02
N LEU A 233 -1.23 9.05 -2.95
CA LEU A 233 -1.87 9.64 -1.78
C LEU A 233 -3.24 10.16 -2.21
N ARG A 234 -4.30 9.63 -1.60
CA ARG A 234 -5.65 10.18 -1.68
C ARG A 234 -5.67 11.63 -1.20
N GLY A 235 -6.59 12.41 -1.74
CA GLY A 235 -6.84 13.78 -1.27
C GLY A 235 -7.24 13.77 0.21
N ALA A 236 -6.91 14.84 0.93
CA ALA A 236 -7.36 14.99 2.31
C ALA A 236 -8.90 14.90 2.35
N VAL A 237 -9.43 13.86 2.99
CA VAL A 237 -10.82 13.87 3.43
C VAL A 237 -10.94 15.05 4.39
N PRO A 238 -11.88 15.99 4.20
CA PRO A 238 -12.06 17.07 5.16
C PRO A 238 -12.24 16.45 6.55
N ALA A 239 -11.47 16.94 7.52
CA ALA A 239 -11.65 16.51 8.90
C ALA A 239 -13.14 16.73 9.27
N PRO A 240 -13.80 15.76 9.93
CA PRO A 240 -15.13 16.03 10.46
C PRO A 240 -15.04 17.23 11.41
N ALA A 241 -15.97 18.17 11.23
CA ALA A 241 -16.07 19.42 11.97
C ALA A 241 -16.24 19.20 13.48
#